data_AF-A0AAW1PUT8-F1
#
_entry.id   AF-A0AAW1PUT8-F1
#
_cell.length_a   1.000
_cell.length_b   1.000
_cell.length_c   1.000
_cell.angle_alpha   90.00
_cell.angle_beta   90.00
_cell.angle_gamma   90.00
#
_symmetry.space_group_name_H-M   'P 1'
#
loop_
_entity.id
_entity.type
_entity.pdbx_description
1 polymer ?
#
loop_
_entity_poly.entity_id
_entity_poly.type
_entity_poly.pdbx_seq_one_letter_code
_entity_poly.pdbx_strand_id
1 'polypeptide(L)'
;MSAAPERDEPHTAPDQPKVAIFTTVGCTFCKRVKAALREADIPYAEHELSKSLDLLKEVKRQTGRTTVPQVFVGGELIGGATETIELLQQGSLAERISSAKQPPLPANLQSLVEKALKDQQDTQKDELNHLGITQQELTELKQTAAKLQQAQHEVPIETHWQGLKPHKHTIKLTDLLRWLSSSSSQSASKAATQMQKAGLLGIIAGPAERSTPIDSVPEGHAASVLVRLTSQAEPKLSQPLNRLTTWIGPSRPAGKVAESLRQRILELYESHLMPGGKAVNYTALTKDQRFADYVAATAELQQVDAASLSRDERMCLFINIYNALIIHGLAVHGPRDNTLSRLHWFGSISYDIGGQWAGAYFKQSDPRTKLVVTPLDPRLHFALVCGAKSCPPIKLYTPSLLEEGLASAATAFCQGEVTVDAERRQIQLSMIFKWYADDFGSSAKERMQWLQPQLAPDQQEALQKLLDLALDKVEIKYSEYDWGMNST
;
A
#
# COMPACT_ATOMS: atom_id res chain seq x y z
N MET A 1 -41.64 -19.75 -37.02
CA MET A 1 -40.45 -20.58 -37.32
C MET A 1 -39.54 -19.77 -38.21
N SER A 2 -38.41 -19.29 -37.70
CA SER A 2 -37.32 -18.75 -38.52
C SER A 2 -36.03 -19.23 -37.86
N ALA A 3 -35.20 -19.89 -38.67
CA ALA A 3 -34.04 -20.65 -38.23
C ALA A 3 -32.94 -19.74 -37.65
N ALA A 4 -32.23 -20.26 -36.66
CA ALA A 4 -31.01 -19.67 -36.13
C ALA A 4 -29.92 -19.63 -37.20
N PRO A 5 -29.09 -18.56 -37.28
CA PRO A 5 -27.88 -18.61 -38.07
C PRO A 5 -26.79 -19.40 -37.35
N GLU A 6 -25.93 -19.97 -38.19
CA GLU A 6 -24.97 -21.03 -37.93
C GLU A 6 -23.86 -20.65 -36.95
N ARG A 7 -23.30 -21.71 -36.35
CA ARG A 7 -22.15 -21.70 -35.47
C ARG A 7 -20.89 -21.45 -36.30
N ASP A 8 -20.24 -20.30 -36.09
CA ASP A 8 -18.85 -20.11 -36.52
C ASP A 8 -17.91 -20.85 -35.56
N GLU A 9 -17.01 -21.62 -36.18
CA GLU A 9 -15.90 -22.36 -35.60
C GLU A 9 -14.84 -21.42 -34.98
N PRO A 10 -13.90 -21.95 -34.14
CA PRO A 10 -13.30 -21.19 -33.07
C PRO A 10 -12.37 -20.10 -33.59
N HIS A 11 -12.66 -18.85 -33.22
CA HIS A 11 -11.69 -17.78 -33.30
C HIS A 11 -10.40 -18.20 -32.61
N THR A 12 -9.35 -18.34 -33.41
CA THR A 12 -7.95 -18.44 -33.00
C THR A 12 -7.65 -17.45 -31.89
N ALA A 13 -6.91 -17.90 -30.87
CA ALA A 13 -6.46 -17.10 -29.74
C ALA A 13 -6.01 -15.69 -30.17
N PRO A 14 -6.36 -14.61 -29.45
CA PRO A 14 -6.02 -13.26 -29.86
C PRO A 14 -4.50 -13.13 -30.00
N ASP A 15 -4.04 -12.69 -31.18
CA ASP A 15 -2.64 -12.30 -31.42
C ASP A 15 -2.17 -11.42 -30.26
N GLN A 16 -1.01 -11.74 -29.69
CA GLN A 16 -0.44 -10.95 -28.60
C GLN A 16 -0.33 -9.47 -29.04
N PRO A 17 -0.69 -8.51 -28.17
CA PRO A 17 -0.68 -7.10 -28.53
C PRO A 17 0.74 -6.66 -28.94
N LYS A 18 0.84 -5.86 -30.00
CA LYS A 18 2.13 -5.31 -30.49
C LYS A 18 2.63 -4.10 -29.70
N VAL A 19 1.81 -3.61 -28.77
CA VAL A 19 2.12 -2.51 -27.86
C VAL A 19 2.29 -3.05 -26.44
N ALA A 20 3.35 -2.64 -25.75
CA ALA A 20 3.50 -2.84 -24.32
C ALA A 20 3.65 -1.51 -23.60
N ILE A 21 3.14 -1.43 -22.37
CA ILE A 21 3.25 -0.26 -21.51
C ILE A 21 3.74 -0.67 -20.14
N PHE A 22 4.84 -0.08 -19.70
CA PHE A 22 5.26 -0.13 -18.30
C PHE A 22 4.60 0.98 -17.50
N THR A 23 3.97 0.61 -16.40
CA THR A 23 3.21 1.52 -15.52
C THR A 23 3.68 1.40 -14.07
N THR A 24 3.28 2.37 -13.23
CA THR A 24 3.30 2.21 -11.79
C THR A 24 1.91 2.45 -11.22
N VAL A 25 1.60 1.82 -10.08
CA VAL A 25 0.32 2.04 -9.38
C VAL A 25 0.12 3.53 -9.07
N GLY A 26 -1.07 4.06 -9.38
CA GLY A 26 -1.45 5.45 -9.08
C GLY A 26 -0.88 6.54 -10.03
N CYS A 27 -0.20 6.16 -11.11
CA CYS A 27 0.35 7.09 -12.10
C CYS A 27 -0.73 7.70 -13.00
N THR A 28 -1.01 9.00 -12.87
CA THR A 28 -2.02 9.73 -13.67
C THR A 28 -1.66 9.78 -15.16
N PHE A 29 -0.38 9.95 -15.49
CA PHE A 29 0.13 9.91 -16.87
C PHE A 29 -0.09 8.54 -17.53
N CYS A 30 0.11 7.46 -16.78
CA CYS A 30 -0.12 6.09 -17.23
C CYS A 30 -1.61 5.86 -17.51
N LYS A 31 -2.50 6.35 -16.63
CA LYS A 31 -3.95 6.31 -16.86
C LYS A 31 -4.35 7.08 -18.13
N ARG A 32 -3.76 8.25 -18.37
CA ARG A 32 -4.01 9.06 -19.57
C ARG A 32 -3.64 8.31 -20.85
N VAL A 33 -2.45 7.71 -20.89
CA VAL A 33 -2.02 6.90 -22.05
C VAL A 33 -2.92 5.69 -22.25
N LYS A 34 -3.23 4.93 -21.19
CA LYS A 34 -4.14 3.77 -21.27
C LYS A 34 -5.54 4.16 -21.76
N ALA A 35 -6.06 5.30 -21.33
CA ALA A 35 -7.34 5.81 -21.82
C ALA A 35 -7.28 6.15 -23.31
N ALA A 36 -6.23 6.86 -23.75
CA ALA A 36 -6.05 7.22 -25.15
C ALA A 36 -5.86 5.99 -26.07
N LEU A 37 -5.11 4.97 -25.63
CA LEU A 37 -4.98 3.70 -26.37
C LEU A 37 -6.31 2.97 -26.51
N ARG A 38 -7.13 2.94 -25.45
CA ARG A 38 -8.48 2.32 -25.50
C ARG A 38 -9.44 3.10 -26.40
N GLU A 39 -9.39 4.44 -26.37
CA GLU A 39 -10.22 5.29 -27.23
C GLU A 39 -9.86 5.10 -28.71
N ALA A 40 -8.58 4.83 -29.00
CA ALA A 40 -8.09 4.50 -30.34
C ALA A 40 -8.27 3.01 -30.73
N ASP A 41 -8.91 2.19 -29.88
CA ASP A 41 -9.08 0.73 -30.06
C ASP A 41 -7.76 -0.04 -30.30
N ILE A 42 -6.67 0.41 -29.66
CA ILE A 42 -5.35 -0.21 -29.76
C ILE A 42 -5.14 -1.19 -28.59
N PRO A 43 -5.03 -2.51 -28.85
CA PRO A 43 -4.74 -3.49 -27.81
C PRO A 43 -3.29 -3.34 -27.32
N TYR A 44 -3.10 -3.45 -26.00
CA TYR A 44 -1.78 -3.32 -25.37
C TYR A 44 -1.59 -4.31 -24.22
N ALA A 45 -0.36 -4.74 -23.99
CA ALA A 45 0.06 -5.46 -22.78
C ALA A 45 0.50 -4.45 -21.71
N GLU A 46 -0.10 -4.51 -20.52
CA GLU A 46 0.33 -3.71 -19.37
C GLU A 46 1.25 -4.51 -18.45
N HIS A 47 2.37 -3.89 -18.07
CA HIS A 47 3.33 -4.44 -17.12
C HIS A 47 3.58 -3.43 -16.00
N GLU A 48 3.09 -3.73 -14.80
CA GLU A 48 3.24 -2.84 -13.65
C GLU A 48 4.61 -3.08 -12.99
N LEU A 49 5.42 -2.03 -12.84
CA LEU A 49 6.81 -2.11 -12.40
C LEU A 49 6.99 -2.25 -10.88
N SER A 50 6.05 -1.78 -10.07
CA SER A 50 6.12 -1.91 -8.61
C SER A 50 6.04 -3.37 -8.15
N LYS A 51 5.60 -4.28 -9.03
CA LYS A 51 5.52 -5.72 -8.82
C LYS A 51 6.85 -6.46 -8.94
N SER A 52 7.90 -5.85 -9.51
CA SER A 52 9.21 -6.50 -9.65
C SER A 52 10.36 -5.49 -9.67
N LEU A 53 11.23 -5.59 -8.66
CA LEU A 53 12.44 -4.77 -8.57
C LEU A 53 13.42 -5.06 -9.71
N ASP A 54 13.56 -6.32 -10.11
CA ASP A 54 14.46 -6.72 -11.19
C ASP A 54 14.00 -6.11 -12.51
N LEU A 55 12.69 -6.17 -12.77
CA LEU A 55 12.07 -5.55 -13.94
C LEU A 55 12.24 -4.03 -13.93
N LEU A 56 11.99 -3.38 -12.79
CA LEU A 56 12.16 -1.93 -12.64
C LEU A 56 13.60 -1.49 -12.94
N LYS A 57 14.60 -2.20 -12.37
CA LYS A 57 16.01 -1.93 -12.60
C LYS A 57 16.41 -2.12 -14.05
N GLU A 58 15.95 -3.20 -14.68
CA GLU A 58 16.31 -3.49 -16.06
C GLU A 58 15.66 -2.50 -17.03
N VAL A 59 14.37 -2.22 -16.88
CA VAL A 59 13.67 -1.21 -17.70
C VAL A 59 14.41 0.11 -17.61
N LYS A 60 14.78 0.57 -16.41
CA LYS A 60 15.60 1.77 -16.23
C LYS A 60 16.96 1.66 -16.95
N ARG A 61 17.67 0.53 -16.81
CA ARG A 61 18.98 0.32 -17.45
C ARG A 61 18.89 0.43 -18.97
N GLN A 62 17.84 -0.11 -19.57
CA GLN A 62 17.66 -0.12 -21.02
C GLN A 62 17.18 1.20 -21.57
N THR A 63 16.22 1.85 -20.91
CA THR A 63 15.59 3.06 -21.42
C THR A 63 16.30 4.33 -20.99
N GLY A 64 17.13 4.25 -19.94
CA GLY A 64 17.70 5.41 -19.25
C GLY A 64 16.65 6.25 -18.51
N ARG A 65 15.37 5.85 -18.51
CA ARG A 65 14.26 6.60 -17.94
C ARG A 65 13.83 5.99 -16.61
N THR A 66 13.60 6.84 -15.62
CA THR A 66 13.07 6.47 -14.29
C THR A 66 11.58 6.73 -14.16
N THR A 67 10.99 7.47 -15.10
CA THR A 67 9.59 7.86 -15.11
C THR A 67 8.74 6.86 -15.89
N VAL A 68 7.48 6.75 -15.49
CA VAL A 68 6.43 6.02 -16.22
C VAL A 68 5.33 6.99 -16.71
N PRO A 69 4.55 6.63 -17.75
CA PRO A 69 4.60 5.39 -18.51
C PRO A 69 5.83 5.29 -19.41
N GLN A 70 6.24 4.07 -19.75
CA GLN A 70 7.21 3.81 -20.82
C GLN A 70 6.54 2.87 -21.82
N VAL A 71 6.31 3.34 -23.05
CA VAL A 71 5.55 2.61 -24.06
C VAL A 71 6.50 2.05 -25.11
N PHE A 72 6.27 0.80 -25.48
CA PHE A 72 7.03 0.06 -26.48
C PHE A 72 6.11 -0.39 -27.61
N VAL A 73 6.64 -0.39 -28.84
CA VAL A 73 5.97 -0.93 -30.02
C VAL A 73 6.98 -1.77 -30.78
N GLY A 74 6.68 -3.05 -30.99
CA GLY A 74 7.57 -3.95 -31.73
C GLY A 74 9.00 -4.00 -31.18
N GLY A 75 9.18 -3.95 -29.86
CA GLY A 75 10.48 -4.01 -29.21
C GLY A 75 11.20 -2.67 -29.06
N GLU A 76 10.70 -1.59 -29.66
CA GLU A 76 11.32 -0.26 -29.55
C GLU A 76 10.58 0.64 -28.55
N LEU A 77 11.34 1.35 -27.71
CA LEU A 77 10.80 2.38 -26.82
C LEU A 77 10.35 3.58 -27.66
N ILE A 78 9.06 3.89 -27.64
CA ILE A 78 8.52 5.06 -28.33
C ILE A 78 8.52 6.32 -27.44
N GLY A 79 8.50 6.16 -26.11
CA GLY A 79 8.59 7.27 -25.16
C GLY A 79 7.64 7.16 -23.98
N GLY A 80 7.34 8.32 -23.38
CA GLY A 80 6.44 8.44 -22.24
C GLY A 80 5.06 8.96 -22.61
N ALA A 81 4.36 9.57 -21.65
CA ALA A 81 2.99 10.01 -21.85
C ALA A 81 2.82 11.23 -22.77
N THR A 82 3.87 12.01 -22.99
CA THR A 82 3.80 13.14 -23.93
C THR A 82 4.00 12.61 -25.35
N GLU A 83 5.10 11.91 -25.58
CA GLU A 83 5.46 11.37 -26.89
C GLU A 83 4.40 10.39 -27.42
N THR A 84 3.84 9.53 -26.56
CA THR A 84 2.81 8.57 -26.99
C THR A 84 1.52 9.27 -27.42
N ILE A 85 1.11 10.32 -26.72
CA ILE A 85 -0.12 11.07 -27.05
C ILE A 85 0.07 11.87 -28.34
N GLU A 86 1.25 12.46 -28.55
CA GLU A 86 1.58 13.15 -29.79
C GLU A 86 1.54 12.19 -31.00
N LEU A 87 2.12 10.98 -30.88
CA LEU A 87 2.09 9.97 -31.94
C LEU A 87 0.66 9.47 -32.23
N LEU A 88 -0.19 9.35 -31.22
CA LEU A 88 -1.61 9.01 -31.39
C LEU A 88 -2.36 10.10 -32.16
N GLN A 89 -2.20 11.36 -31.77
CA GLN A 89 -2.85 12.50 -32.42
C GLN A 89 -2.43 12.67 -33.88
N GLN A 90 -1.18 12.35 -34.19
CA GLN A 90 -0.64 12.39 -35.55
C GLN A 90 -1.00 11.16 -36.40
N GLY A 91 -1.64 10.13 -35.82
CA GLY A 91 -1.93 8.86 -36.50
C GLY A 91 -0.71 7.95 -36.74
N SER A 92 0.51 8.44 -36.49
CA SER A 92 1.77 7.74 -36.76
C SER A 92 2.01 6.54 -35.83
N LEU A 93 1.31 6.47 -34.67
CA LEU A 93 1.38 5.29 -33.82
C LEU A 93 0.78 4.04 -34.49
N ALA A 94 -0.35 4.19 -35.19
CA ALA A 94 -1.01 3.08 -35.87
C ALA A 94 -0.15 2.54 -37.03
N GLU A 95 0.58 3.41 -37.72
CA GLU A 95 1.53 3.04 -38.77
C GLU A 95 2.73 2.24 -38.21
N ARG A 96 3.27 2.67 -37.06
CA ARG A 96 4.32 1.94 -36.34
C ARG A 96 3.85 0.56 -35.88
N ILE A 97 2.61 0.44 -35.39
CA ILE A 97 2.03 -0.86 -34.98
C ILE A 97 1.84 -1.78 -36.19
N SER A 98 1.36 -1.24 -37.30
CA SER A 98 1.14 -2.00 -38.53
C SER A 98 2.46 -2.52 -39.12
N SER A 99 3.52 -1.71 -39.05
CA SER A 99 4.86 -2.07 -39.53
C SER A 99 5.67 -2.95 -38.57
N ALA A 100 5.32 -2.98 -37.28
CA ALA A 100 6.00 -3.80 -36.28
C ALA A 100 5.86 -5.31 -36.57
N LYS A 101 7.01 -5.97 -36.71
CA LYS A 101 7.12 -7.43 -36.91
C LYS A 101 7.56 -8.19 -35.67
N GLN A 102 8.13 -7.47 -34.69
CA GLN A 102 8.64 -8.04 -33.46
C GLN A 102 7.56 -8.03 -32.35
N PRO A 103 7.72 -8.86 -31.30
CA PRO A 103 6.91 -8.77 -30.09
C PRO A 103 6.94 -7.36 -29.49
N PRO A 104 5.97 -6.99 -28.64
CA PRO A 104 5.87 -5.65 -28.09
C PRO A 104 7.10 -5.23 -27.28
N LEU A 105 7.78 -6.17 -26.63
CA LEU A 105 8.97 -5.93 -25.82
C LEU A 105 10.22 -6.62 -26.40
N PRO A 106 11.43 -6.06 -26.14
CA PRO A 106 12.69 -6.78 -26.31
C PRO A 106 12.70 -8.10 -25.54
N ALA A 107 13.37 -9.13 -26.08
CA ALA A 107 13.40 -10.48 -25.50
C ALA A 107 13.89 -10.53 -24.04
N ASN A 108 14.83 -9.66 -23.66
CA ASN A 108 15.31 -9.60 -22.29
C ASN A 108 14.27 -9.00 -21.31
N LEU A 109 13.47 -8.02 -21.75
CA LEU A 109 12.40 -7.45 -20.93
C LEU A 109 11.22 -8.43 -20.86
N GLN A 110 10.92 -9.10 -21.97
CA GLN A 110 9.91 -10.14 -22.04
C GLN A 110 10.20 -11.27 -21.03
N SER A 111 11.43 -11.79 -21.00
CA SER A 111 11.81 -12.85 -20.04
C SER A 111 11.78 -12.39 -18.57
N LEU A 112 12.07 -11.11 -18.30
CA LEU A 112 11.94 -10.56 -16.94
C LEU A 112 10.48 -10.32 -16.53
N VAL A 113 9.62 -9.93 -17.46
CA VAL A 113 8.18 -9.87 -17.23
C VAL A 113 7.65 -11.26 -16.89
N GLU A 114 8.04 -12.29 -17.65
CA GLU A 114 7.64 -13.67 -17.39
C GLU A 114 8.16 -14.17 -16.03
N LYS A 115 9.42 -13.86 -15.70
CA LYS A 115 10.00 -14.13 -14.38
C LYS A 115 9.21 -13.42 -13.28
N ALA A 116 8.92 -12.13 -13.44
CA ALA A 116 8.15 -11.36 -12.48
C ALA A 116 6.76 -11.98 -12.25
N LEU A 117 6.05 -12.36 -13.32
CA LEU A 117 4.75 -13.03 -13.21
C LEU A 117 4.83 -14.36 -12.46
N LYS A 118 5.91 -15.14 -12.67
CA LYS A 118 6.15 -16.38 -11.93
C LYS A 118 6.46 -16.10 -10.45
N ASP A 119 7.33 -15.15 -10.15
CA ASP A 119 7.69 -14.77 -8.78
C ASP A 119 6.43 -14.29 -8.01
N GLN A 120 5.48 -13.64 -8.70
CA GLN A 120 4.20 -13.27 -8.11
C GLN A 120 3.30 -14.47 -7.78
N GLN A 121 3.23 -15.45 -8.69
CA GLN A 121 2.49 -16.69 -8.45
C GLN A 121 3.09 -17.46 -7.27
N ASP A 122 4.42 -17.53 -7.20
CA ASP A 122 5.13 -18.17 -6.08
C ASP A 122 4.90 -17.40 -4.77
N THR A 123 4.91 -16.06 -4.79
CA THR A 123 4.58 -15.24 -3.61
C THR A 123 3.15 -15.47 -3.13
N GLN A 124 2.18 -15.54 -4.05
CA GLN A 124 0.79 -15.84 -3.71
C GLN A 124 0.65 -17.25 -3.14
N LYS A 125 1.41 -18.21 -3.68
CA LYS A 125 1.45 -19.58 -3.16
C LYS A 125 2.05 -19.62 -1.76
N ASP A 126 3.13 -18.89 -1.49
CA ASP A 126 3.73 -18.78 -0.15
C ASP A 126 2.78 -18.13 0.85
N GLU A 127 1.99 -17.15 0.41
CA GLU A 127 0.89 -16.57 1.18
C GLU A 127 -0.25 -17.55 1.45
N LEU A 128 -0.48 -18.57 0.63
CA LEU A 128 -1.48 -19.59 0.94
C LEU A 128 -0.90 -20.75 1.75
N ASN A 129 0.41 -21.02 1.58
CA ASN A 129 1.14 -22.05 2.30
C ASN A 129 1.12 -21.81 3.82
N HIS A 130 1.25 -20.55 4.30
CA HIS A 130 1.20 -20.28 5.74
C HIS A 130 -0.19 -20.56 6.35
N LEU A 131 -1.25 -20.38 5.55
CA LEU A 131 -2.62 -20.74 5.95
C LEU A 131 -2.83 -22.26 5.93
N GLY A 132 -2.03 -22.99 5.14
CA GLY A 132 -2.15 -24.44 4.94
C GLY A 132 -3.41 -24.82 4.15
N ILE A 133 -3.84 -23.95 3.24
CA ILE A 133 -5.05 -24.12 2.41
C ILE A 133 -4.81 -23.67 0.96
N THR A 134 -5.62 -24.19 0.05
CA THR A 134 -5.70 -23.76 -1.35
C THR A 134 -6.55 -22.49 -1.50
N GLN A 135 -6.45 -21.84 -2.67
CA GLN A 135 -7.30 -20.69 -2.99
C GLN A 135 -8.80 -21.06 -3.04
N GLN A 136 -9.12 -22.28 -3.45
CA GLN A 136 -10.49 -22.79 -3.46
C GLN A 136 -11.01 -22.94 -2.03
N GLU A 137 -10.25 -23.59 -1.14
CA GLU A 137 -10.61 -23.72 0.27
C GLU A 137 -10.76 -22.35 0.95
N LEU A 138 -9.90 -21.38 0.66
CA LEU A 138 -10.06 -20.01 1.17
C LEU A 138 -11.39 -19.38 0.73
N THR A 139 -11.81 -19.64 -0.50
CA THR A 139 -13.09 -19.14 -1.03
C THR A 139 -14.27 -19.80 -0.30
N GLU A 140 -14.20 -21.12 -0.08
CA GLU A 140 -15.20 -21.88 0.68
C GLU A 140 -15.29 -21.42 2.15
N LEU A 141 -14.16 -21.12 2.78
CA LEU A 141 -14.11 -20.58 4.15
C LEU A 141 -14.75 -19.19 4.22
N LYS A 142 -14.51 -18.31 3.24
CA LYS A 142 -15.17 -16.99 3.17
C LYS A 142 -16.68 -17.11 3.02
N GLN A 143 -17.14 -18.02 2.16
CA GLN A 143 -18.58 -18.31 2.02
C GLN A 143 -19.18 -18.87 3.32
N THR A 144 -18.44 -19.73 4.02
CA THR A 144 -18.85 -20.28 5.32
C THR A 144 -18.98 -19.18 6.37
N ALA A 145 -18.01 -18.25 6.45
CA ALA A 145 -18.08 -17.09 7.34
C ALA A 145 -19.30 -16.20 7.04
N ALA A 146 -19.61 -15.97 5.76
CA ALA A 146 -20.78 -15.19 5.35
C ALA A 146 -22.10 -15.89 5.73
N LYS A 147 -22.20 -17.21 5.56
CA LYS A 147 -23.37 -18.00 6.02
C LYS A 147 -23.52 -17.93 7.54
N LEU A 148 -22.42 -18.10 8.27
CA LEU A 148 -22.42 -18.02 9.74
C LEU A 148 -22.92 -16.66 10.23
N GLN A 149 -22.56 -15.57 9.55
CA GLN A 149 -23.04 -14.23 9.88
C GLN A 149 -24.57 -14.08 9.72
N GLN A 150 -25.18 -14.82 8.77
CA GLN A 150 -26.62 -14.81 8.51
C GLN A 150 -27.38 -15.82 9.39
N ALA A 151 -26.71 -16.88 9.85
CA ALA A 151 -27.29 -17.97 10.63
C ALA A 151 -27.47 -17.63 12.13
N GLN A 152 -27.89 -16.41 12.46
CA GLN A 152 -28.03 -15.95 13.86
C GLN A 152 -29.04 -16.76 14.68
N HIS A 153 -29.99 -17.43 14.02
CA HIS A 153 -30.98 -18.29 14.66
C HIS A 153 -30.42 -19.69 14.98
N GLU A 154 -29.35 -20.12 14.29
CA GLU A 154 -28.70 -21.43 14.49
C GLU A 154 -27.46 -21.30 15.40
N VAL A 155 -26.75 -20.19 15.27
CA VAL A 155 -25.57 -19.85 16.06
C VAL A 155 -25.77 -18.48 16.69
N PRO A 156 -26.16 -18.40 17.98
CA PRO A 156 -26.44 -17.14 18.63
C PRO A 156 -25.21 -16.23 18.67
N ILE A 157 -25.31 -15.07 18.02
CA ILE A 157 -24.31 -14.00 18.06
C ILE A 157 -24.76 -12.98 19.11
N GLU A 158 -24.19 -13.05 20.31
CA GLU A 158 -24.73 -12.36 21.49
C GLU A 158 -23.67 -11.57 22.25
N THR A 159 -24.11 -10.91 23.33
CA THR A 159 -23.21 -10.34 24.33
C THR A 159 -22.99 -11.34 25.45
N HIS A 160 -21.78 -11.88 25.51
CA HIS A 160 -21.37 -12.78 26.59
C HIS A 160 -20.58 -12.01 27.66
N TRP A 161 -20.72 -12.41 28.92
CA TRP A 161 -20.01 -11.80 30.04
C TRP A 161 -18.90 -12.72 30.53
N GLN A 162 -17.70 -12.16 30.73
CA GLN A 162 -16.62 -12.81 31.48
C GLN A 162 -16.22 -11.90 32.64
N GLY A 163 -16.56 -12.33 33.86
CA GLY A 163 -16.54 -11.44 35.03
C GLY A 163 -17.43 -10.23 34.78
N LEU A 164 -16.88 -9.02 34.99
CA LEU A 164 -17.60 -7.74 34.79
C LEU A 164 -17.42 -7.14 33.38
N LYS A 165 -16.79 -7.87 32.45
CA LYS A 165 -16.52 -7.35 31.10
C LYS A 165 -17.50 -7.94 30.08
N PRO A 166 -18.30 -7.09 29.39
CA PRO A 166 -19.17 -7.54 28.32
C PRO A 166 -18.40 -7.71 27.00
N HIS A 167 -18.68 -8.81 26.30
CA HIS A 167 -18.13 -9.15 24.99
C HIS A 167 -19.26 -9.24 23.97
N LYS A 168 -19.56 -8.11 23.32
CA LYS A 168 -20.61 -8.00 22.29
C LYS A 168 -20.28 -8.82 21.04
N HIS A 169 -21.28 -9.25 20.27
CA HIS A 169 -21.13 -9.96 19.01
C HIS A 169 -20.15 -11.14 19.10
N THR A 170 -20.31 -12.00 20.12
CA THR A 170 -19.48 -13.19 20.31
C THR A 170 -20.31 -14.45 20.25
N ILE A 171 -19.65 -15.54 19.88
CA ILE A 171 -20.19 -16.89 19.77
C ILE A 171 -19.40 -17.77 20.74
N LYS A 172 -20.04 -18.70 21.44
CA LYS A 172 -19.32 -19.72 22.20
C LYS A 172 -18.68 -20.70 21.24
N LEU A 173 -17.42 -21.07 21.46
CA LEU A 173 -16.71 -21.99 20.57
C LEU A 173 -17.45 -23.33 20.40
N THR A 174 -18.11 -23.83 21.45
CA THR A 174 -18.92 -25.05 21.37
C THR A 174 -20.06 -24.97 20.35
N ASP A 175 -20.74 -23.82 20.27
CA ASP A 175 -21.88 -23.65 19.37
C ASP A 175 -21.41 -23.51 17.92
N LEU A 176 -20.30 -22.79 17.72
CA LEU A 176 -19.62 -22.73 16.42
C LEU A 176 -19.20 -24.12 15.93
N LEU A 177 -18.53 -24.91 16.78
CA LEU A 177 -18.04 -26.24 16.40
C LEU A 177 -19.20 -27.20 16.09
N ARG A 178 -20.30 -27.13 16.84
CA ARG A 178 -21.52 -27.91 16.56
C ARG A 178 -22.10 -27.55 15.19
N TRP A 179 -22.19 -26.26 14.88
CA TRP A 179 -22.70 -25.79 13.60
C TRP A 179 -21.80 -26.21 12.43
N LEU A 180 -20.49 -26.02 12.54
CA LEU A 180 -19.53 -26.45 11.51
C LEU A 180 -19.56 -27.96 11.26
N SER A 181 -19.80 -28.76 12.30
CA SER A 181 -19.94 -30.22 12.17
C SER A 181 -21.17 -30.63 11.35
N SER A 182 -22.20 -29.78 11.29
CA SER A 182 -23.42 -30.04 10.52
C SER A 182 -23.32 -29.58 9.06
N SER A 183 -22.38 -28.70 8.75
CA SER A 183 -22.29 -28.02 7.46
C SER A 183 -21.04 -28.39 6.63
N SER A 184 -20.07 -29.12 7.20
CA SER A 184 -18.78 -29.43 6.56
C SER A 184 -18.42 -30.91 6.70
N SER A 185 -17.73 -31.45 5.68
CA SER A 185 -17.17 -32.80 5.68
C SER A 185 -15.82 -32.91 6.41
N GLN A 186 -15.18 -31.78 6.72
CA GLN A 186 -13.93 -31.72 7.49
C GLN A 186 -14.22 -31.62 9.00
N SER A 187 -13.29 -32.08 9.86
CA SER A 187 -13.38 -31.86 11.30
C SER A 187 -13.65 -30.38 11.63
N ALA A 188 -14.69 -30.11 12.42
CA ALA A 188 -15.13 -28.76 12.76
C ALA A 188 -14.04 -27.90 13.41
N SER A 189 -13.19 -28.49 14.25
CA SER A 189 -12.09 -27.78 14.91
C SER A 189 -10.99 -27.38 13.93
N LYS A 190 -10.73 -28.21 12.92
CA LYS A 190 -9.79 -27.91 11.83
C LYS A 190 -10.35 -26.80 10.94
N ALA A 191 -11.62 -26.89 10.55
CA ALA A 191 -12.29 -25.84 9.78
C ALA A 191 -12.26 -24.50 10.52
N ALA A 192 -12.59 -24.49 11.83
CA ALA A 192 -12.52 -23.30 12.65
C ALA A 192 -11.09 -22.72 12.75
N THR A 193 -10.07 -23.57 12.85
CA THR A 193 -8.65 -23.15 12.84
C THR A 193 -8.26 -22.55 11.50
N GLN A 194 -8.74 -23.10 10.38
CA GLN A 194 -8.49 -22.52 9.05
C GLN A 194 -9.20 -21.17 8.90
N MET A 195 -10.44 -21.02 9.38
CA MET A 195 -11.13 -19.72 9.43
C MET A 195 -10.35 -18.71 10.29
N GLN A 196 -9.77 -19.17 11.40
CA GLN A 196 -8.95 -18.35 12.29
C GLN A 196 -7.68 -17.85 11.60
N LYS A 197 -6.92 -18.76 10.96
CA LYS A 197 -5.72 -18.42 10.18
C LYS A 197 -6.02 -17.49 9.01
N ALA A 198 -7.13 -17.71 8.32
CA ALA A 198 -7.59 -16.84 7.22
C ALA A 198 -8.11 -15.47 7.70
N GLY A 199 -8.09 -15.20 9.01
CA GLY A 199 -8.51 -13.94 9.58
C GLY A 199 -10.03 -13.68 9.52
N LEU A 200 -10.83 -14.72 9.35
CA LEU A 200 -12.30 -14.64 9.30
C LEU A 200 -12.93 -14.73 10.68
N LEU A 201 -12.20 -15.31 11.64
CA LEU A 201 -12.62 -15.57 13.01
C LEU A 201 -11.46 -15.31 13.97
N GLY A 202 -11.74 -14.83 15.18
CA GLY A 202 -10.74 -14.69 16.23
C GLY A 202 -11.26 -15.07 17.61
N ILE A 203 -10.37 -15.61 18.45
CA ILE A 203 -10.62 -15.78 19.89
C ILE A 203 -10.57 -14.39 20.55
N ILE A 204 -11.63 -14.06 21.30
CA ILE A 204 -11.78 -12.75 21.96
C ILE A 204 -11.51 -12.84 23.46
N ALA A 205 -11.96 -13.93 24.09
CA ALA A 205 -11.90 -14.13 25.53
C ALA A 205 -12.01 -15.61 25.90
N GLY A 206 -11.58 -15.97 27.11
CA GLY A 206 -11.54 -17.33 27.61
C GLY A 206 -10.15 -17.76 28.09
N PRO A 207 -9.98 -19.05 28.44
CA PRO A 207 -8.72 -19.59 28.95
C PRO A 207 -7.63 -19.76 27.88
N ALA A 208 -8.00 -19.76 26.59
CA ALA A 208 -7.06 -19.85 25.48
C ALA A 208 -6.56 -18.46 25.07
N GLU A 209 -5.25 -18.35 24.78
CA GLU A 209 -4.68 -17.15 24.18
C GLU A 209 -5.24 -16.90 22.78
N ARG A 210 -5.25 -15.65 22.33
CA ARG A 210 -5.84 -15.28 21.02
C ARG A 210 -5.17 -15.96 19.82
N SER A 211 -3.87 -16.22 19.94
CA SER A 211 -3.02 -16.90 18.95
C SER A 211 -3.14 -18.42 19.00
N THR A 212 -3.85 -19.00 19.98
CA THR A 212 -4.02 -20.45 20.10
C THR A 212 -4.82 -20.97 18.91
N PRO A 213 -4.30 -21.93 18.12
CA PRO A 213 -5.09 -22.63 17.12
C PRO A 213 -6.31 -23.30 17.77
N ILE A 214 -7.49 -23.13 17.19
CA ILE A 214 -8.75 -23.64 17.76
C ILE A 214 -8.74 -25.16 17.95
N ASP A 215 -8.11 -25.91 17.04
CA ASP A 215 -7.94 -27.37 17.14
C ASP A 215 -7.04 -27.83 18.30
N SER A 216 -6.29 -26.90 18.88
CA SER A 216 -5.43 -27.12 20.04
C SER A 216 -6.10 -26.70 21.36
N VAL A 217 -7.31 -26.13 21.31
CA VAL A 217 -8.09 -25.79 22.51
C VAL A 217 -8.64 -27.07 23.13
N PRO A 218 -8.35 -27.38 24.42
CA PRO A 218 -8.88 -28.58 25.04
C PRO A 218 -10.41 -28.56 25.10
N GLU A 219 -11.07 -29.69 24.83
CA GLU A 219 -12.54 -29.78 24.74
C GLU A 219 -13.25 -29.21 25.98
N GLY A 220 -12.72 -29.48 27.18
CA GLY A 220 -13.27 -28.98 28.45
C GLY A 220 -13.22 -27.44 28.58
N HIS A 221 -12.38 -26.76 27.80
CA HIS A 221 -12.26 -25.31 27.80
C HIS A 221 -13.12 -24.62 26.73
N ALA A 222 -13.58 -25.35 25.70
CA ALA A 222 -14.28 -24.76 24.55
C ALA A 222 -15.54 -23.99 24.96
N ALA A 223 -16.28 -24.44 25.97
CA ALA A 223 -17.48 -23.77 26.46
C ALA A 223 -17.21 -22.37 27.06
N SER A 224 -15.97 -22.14 27.52
CA SER A 224 -15.53 -20.87 28.09
C SER A 224 -14.80 -19.97 27.09
N VAL A 225 -14.55 -20.45 25.87
CA VAL A 225 -13.90 -19.69 24.80
C VAL A 225 -14.96 -18.95 24.00
N LEU A 226 -14.78 -17.64 23.88
CA LEU A 226 -15.60 -16.76 23.07
C LEU A 226 -14.84 -16.39 21.80
N VAL A 227 -15.47 -16.63 20.66
CA VAL A 227 -14.96 -16.27 19.35
C VAL A 227 -15.83 -15.20 18.71
N ARG A 228 -15.30 -14.47 17.74
CA ARG A 228 -16.02 -13.44 16.98
C ARG A 228 -15.60 -13.48 15.52
N LEU A 229 -16.57 -13.30 14.63
CA LEU A 229 -16.32 -13.03 13.21
C LEU A 229 -15.65 -11.68 13.04
N THR A 230 -14.54 -11.62 12.30
CA THR A 230 -13.79 -10.36 12.10
C THR A 230 -14.65 -9.27 11.47
N SER A 231 -15.62 -9.63 10.62
CA SER A 231 -16.59 -8.69 10.01
C SER A 231 -17.50 -7.98 11.01
N GLN A 232 -17.60 -8.48 12.25
CA GLN A 232 -18.38 -7.89 13.35
C GLN A 232 -17.52 -7.05 14.31
N ALA A 233 -16.22 -6.94 14.04
CA ALA A 233 -15.31 -6.18 14.88
C ALA A 233 -15.17 -4.76 14.35
N GLU A 234 -15.45 -3.77 15.20
CA GLU A 234 -15.20 -2.36 14.87
C GLU A 234 -13.84 -1.91 15.40
N PRO A 235 -12.96 -1.38 14.53
CA PRO A 235 -11.69 -0.80 14.94
C PRO A 235 -11.94 0.46 15.78
N LYS A 236 -11.36 0.46 16.99
CA LYS A 236 -11.41 1.61 17.90
C LYS A 236 -10.22 2.52 17.65
N LEU A 237 -10.47 3.82 17.65
CA LEU A 237 -9.41 4.82 17.68
C LEU A 237 -8.50 4.57 18.90
N SER A 238 -7.18 4.76 18.75
CA SER A 238 -6.15 4.41 19.75
C SER A 238 -5.91 2.91 19.99
N GLN A 239 -6.52 2.03 19.19
CA GLN A 239 -6.10 0.62 19.10
C GLN A 239 -5.41 0.36 17.76
N PRO A 240 -4.42 -0.55 17.71
CA PRO A 240 -3.82 -0.93 16.45
C PRO A 240 -4.86 -1.48 15.47
N LEU A 241 -4.85 -0.96 14.25
CA LEU A 241 -5.85 -1.33 13.22
C LEU A 241 -5.75 -2.81 12.83
N ASN A 242 -4.56 -3.39 12.93
CA ASN A 242 -4.32 -4.80 12.62
C ASN A 242 -4.64 -5.75 13.78
N ARG A 243 -5.29 -5.30 14.86
CA ARG A 243 -5.63 -6.14 16.02
C ARG A 243 -7.02 -6.79 15.94
N LEU A 244 -7.78 -6.50 14.89
CA LEU A 244 -9.06 -7.16 14.62
C LEU A 244 -8.85 -8.67 14.40
N THR A 245 -7.72 -9.02 13.80
CA THR A 245 -7.26 -10.38 13.55
C THR A 245 -6.00 -10.65 14.36
N THR A 246 -5.80 -11.89 14.82
CA THR A 246 -4.54 -12.32 15.44
C THR A 246 -3.81 -13.24 14.48
N TRP A 247 -2.54 -12.96 14.21
CA TRP A 247 -1.74 -13.82 13.35
C TRP A 247 -1.37 -15.13 14.06
N ILE A 248 -1.39 -16.23 13.32
CA ILE A 248 -1.12 -17.58 13.85
C ILE A 248 -0.01 -18.22 13.02
N GLY A 249 1.15 -18.39 13.66
CA GLY A 249 2.34 -18.96 13.04
C GLY A 249 3.46 -17.92 12.86
N PRO A 250 4.58 -18.33 12.24
CA PRO A 250 5.68 -17.42 11.94
C PRO A 250 5.26 -16.38 10.90
N SER A 251 5.89 -15.20 10.92
CA SER A 251 5.78 -14.26 9.80
C SER A 251 6.79 -14.60 8.72
N ARG A 252 6.52 -14.13 7.51
CA ARG A 252 7.53 -13.97 6.46
C ARG A 252 8.55 -12.89 6.86
N PRO A 253 9.68 -12.77 6.13
CA PRO A 253 10.61 -11.67 6.32
C PRO A 253 9.92 -10.30 6.23
N ALA A 254 10.31 -9.38 7.12
CA ALA A 254 9.67 -8.07 7.27
C ALA A 254 9.48 -7.30 5.95
N GLY A 255 10.51 -7.30 5.10
CA GLY A 255 10.48 -6.62 3.80
C GLY A 255 9.41 -7.19 2.86
N LYS A 256 9.19 -8.52 2.89
CA LYS A 256 8.17 -9.19 2.06
C LYS A 256 6.75 -8.93 2.55
N VAL A 257 6.56 -8.92 3.87
CA VAL A 257 5.28 -8.52 4.48
C VAL A 257 4.95 -7.07 4.09
N ALA A 258 5.92 -6.16 4.22
CA ALA A 258 5.75 -4.75 3.87
C ALA A 258 5.45 -4.54 2.39
N GLU A 259 6.17 -5.22 1.50
CA GLU A 259 5.98 -5.20 0.04
C GLU A 259 4.56 -5.66 -0.34
N SER A 260 4.11 -6.82 0.17
CA SER A 260 2.77 -7.36 -0.09
C SER A 260 1.66 -6.42 0.39
N LEU A 261 1.75 -5.94 1.64
CA LEU A 261 0.76 -5.02 2.20
C LEU A 261 0.70 -3.72 1.40
N ARG A 262 1.86 -3.19 1.00
CA ARG A 262 1.97 -1.99 0.21
C ARG A 262 1.34 -2.15 -1.17
N GLN A 263 1.59 -3.27 -1.84
CA GLN A 263 0.99 -3.55 -3.15
C GLN A 263 -0.54 -3.63 -3.06
N ARG A 264 -1.06 -4.40 -2.08
CA ARG A 264 -2.51 -4.58 -1.87
C ARG A 264 -3.23 -3.25 -1.64
N ILE A 265 -2.71 -2.40 -0.75
CA ILE A 265 -3.36 -1.12 -0.44
C ILE A 265 -3.27 -0.12 -1.59
N LEU A 266 -2.22 -0.19 -2.42
CA LEU A 266 -2.07 0.63 -3.62
C LEU A 266 -3.04 0.22 -4.72
N GLU A 267 -3.20 -1.08 -4.98
CA GLU A 267 -4.18 -1.58 -5.95
C GLU A 267 -5.60 -1.15 -5.57
N LEU A 268 -5.92 -1.21 -4.26
CA LEU A 268 -7.16 -0.66 -3.70
C LEU A 268 -7.26 0.85 -3.90
N TYR A 269 -6.24 1.60 -3.48
CA TYR A 269 -6.20 3.05 -3.63
C TYR A 269 -6.46 3.46 -5.08
N GLU A 270 -5.80 2.82 -6.05
CA GLU A 270 -5.95 3.13 -7.47
C GLU A 270 -7.36 2.81 -8.00
N SER A 271 -7.90 1.65 -7.62
CA SER A 271 -9.23 1.20 -8.05
C SER A 271 -10.35 2.13 -7.59
N HIS A 272 -10.11 2.87 -6.50
CA HIS A 272 -11.09 3.75 -5.86
C HIS A 272 -10.73 5.25 -5.98
N LEU A 273 -9.78 5.60 -6.85
CA LEU A 273 -9.51 7.01 -7.19
C LEU A 273 -10.70 7.64 -7.92
N MET A 274 -11.13 8.82 -7.46
CA MET A 274 -12.19 9.61 -8.07
C MET A 274 -11.73 10.24 -9.42
N PRO A 275 -12.66 10.63 -10.29
CA PRO A 275 -12.35 11.35 -11.53
C PRO A 275 -11.43 12.55 -11.27
N GLY A 276 -10.37 12.71 -12.07
CA GLY A 276 -9.33 13.72 -11.87
C GLY A 276 -8.16 13.29 -10.97
N GLY A 277 -8.22 12.11 -10.33
CA GLY A 277 -7.08 11.46 -9.66
C GLY A 277 -6.60 12.15 -8.39
N LYS A 278 -7.34 13.15 -7.89
CA LYS A 278 -6.95 13.97 -6.73
C LYS A 278 -7.56 13.47 -5.41
N ALA A 279 -8.51 12.53 -5.45
CA ALA A 279 -9.21 12.07 -4.25
C ALA A 279 -9.58 10.59 -4.36
N VAL A 280 -9.82 9.93 -3.23
CA VAL A 280 -10.17 8.50 -3.13
C VAL A 280 -11.54 8.35 -2.50
N ASN A 281 -12.38 7.49 -3.07
CA ASN A 281 -13.65 7.11 -2.48
C ASN A 281 -13.43 6.04 -1.40
N TYR A 282 -13.04 6.48 -0.20
CA TYR A 282 -12.79 5.59 0.94
C TYR A 282 -14.02 4.76 1.35
N THR A 283 -15.23 5.29 1.14
CA THR A 283 -16.49 4.57 1.41
C THR A 283 -16.72 3.41 0.46
N ALA A 284 -16.33 3.54 -0.81
CA ALA A 284 -16.35 2.43 -1.76
C ALA A 284 -15.20 1.44 -1.50
N LEU A 285 -14.03 1.96 -1.12
CA LEU A 285 -12.84 1.17 -0.81
C LEU A 285 -13.12 0.18 0.34
N THR A 286 -13.78 0.60 1.42
CA THR A 286 -14.10 -0.29 2.55
C THR A 286 -15.11 -1.38 2.23
N LYS A 287 -15.89 -1.24 1.15
CA LYS A 287 -16.85 -2.24 0.67
C LYS A 287 -16.22 -3.24 -0.30
N ASP A 288 -14.99 -3.01 -0.74
CA ASP A 288 -14.26 -3.91 -1.61
C ASP A 288 -13.75 -5.12 -0.83
N GLN A 289 -14.02 -6.34 -1.30
CA GLN A 289 -13.56 -7.56 -0.66
C GLN A 289 -12.02 -7.60 -0.50
N ARG A 290 -11.29 -7.00 -1.45
CA ARG A 290 -9.82 -6.90 -1.37
C ARG A 290 -9.36 -6.08 -0.17
N PHE A 291 -10.18 -5.15 0.32
CA PHE A 291 -9.86 -4.38 1.54
C PHE A 291 -9.95 -5.26 2.79
N ALA A 292 -10.98 -6.10 2.90
CA ALA A 292 -11.06 -7.07 3.99
C ALA A 292 -9.85 -8.04 3.99
N ASP A 293 -9.44 -8.48 2.80
CA ASP A 293 -8.25 -9.33 2.64
C ASP A 293 -6.96 -8.60 3.04
N TYR A 294 -6.84 -7.30 2.72
CA TYR A 294 -5.74 -6.45 3.18
C TYR A 294 -5.74 -6.32 4.70
N VAL A 295 -6.89 -6.03 5.33
CA VAL A 295 -7.02 -5.93 6.80
C VAL A 295 -6.56 -7.22 7.47
N ALA A 296 -7.00 -8.38 6.98
CA ALA A 296 -6.55 -9.67 7.50
C ALA A 296 -5.03 -9.86 7.37
N ALA A 297 -4.45 -9.51 6.21
CA ALA A 297 -3.02 -9.62 5.96
C ALA A 297 -2.18 -8.72 6.89
N THR A 298 -2.71 -7.58 7.34
CA THR A 298 -1.95 -6.70 8.27
C THR A 298 -1.65 -7.35 9.63
N ALA A 299 -2.36 -8.44 9.99
CA ALA A 299 -2.10 -9.16 11.23
C ALA A 299 -0.69 -9.77 11.27
N GLU A 300 -0.12 -10.14 10.12
CA GLU A 300 1.23 -10.72 10.05
C GLU A 300 2.32 -9.81 10.63
N LEU A 301 2.11 -8.49 10.57
CA LEU A 301 3.00 -7.50 11.18
C LEU A 301 3.21 -7.75 12.67
N GLN A 302 2.24 -8.33 13.38
CA GLN A 302 2.33 -8.65 14.80
C GLN A 302 3.48 -9.59 15.14
N GLN A 303 3.95 -10.40 14.17
CA GLN A 303 5.03 -11.38 14.38
C GLN A 303 6.33 -11.02 13.64
N VAL A 304 6.37 -9.88 12.94
CA VAL A 304 7.56 -9.46 12.20
C VAL A 304 8.71 -9.13 13.15
N ASP A 305 9.87 -9.71 12.90
CA ASP A 305 11.12 -9.32 13.55
C ASP A 305 11.69 -8.06 12.90
N ALA A 306 11.34 -6.90 13.46
CA ALA A 306 11.89 -5.61 13.04
C ALA A 306 13.25 -5.29 13.67
N ALA A 307 13.65 -6.03 14.72
CA ALA A 307 14.83 -5.70 15.52
C ALA A 307 16.13 -6.18 14.84
N SER A 308 16.08 -7.30 14.12
CA SER A 308 17.22 -7.85 13.38
C SER A 308 17.53 -7.12 12.07
N LEU A 309 16.63 -6.25 11.60
CA LEU A 309 16.80 -5.51 10.35
C LEU A 309 17.96 -4.52 10.43
N SER A 310 18.72 -4.43 9.33
CA SER A 310 19.65 -3.32 9.09
C SER A 310 18.91 -1.98 9.06
N ARG A 311 19.65 -0.87 9.17
CA ARG A 311 19.07 0.48 9.12
C ARG A 311 18.17 0.68 7.90
N ASP A 312 18.66 0.29 6.72
CA ASP A 312 17.98 0.57 5.45
C ASP A 312 16.78 -0.35 5.22
N GLU A 313 16.88 -1.63 5.62
CA GLU A 313 15.74 -2.55 5.62
C GLU A 313 14.64 -2.06 6.56
N ARG A 314 15.02 -1.59 7.75
CA ARG A 314 14.09 -1.04 8.73
C ARG A 314 13.44 0.26 8.25
N MET A 315 14.21 1.13 7.61
CA MET A 315 13.71 2.34 6.98
C MET A 315 12.69 2.02 5.88
N CYS A 316 13.00 1.05 5.00
CA CYS A 316 12.06 0.57 3.98
C CYS A 316 10.77 0.00 4.58
N LEU A 317 10.90 -0.86 5.62
CA LEU A 317 9.75 -1.40 6.35
C LEU A 317 8.85 -0.26 6.84
N PHE A 318 9.39 0.71 7.57
CA PHE A 318 8.58 1.75 8.17
C PHE A 318 7.99 2.72 7.16
N ILE A 319 8.70 3.12 6.09
CA ILE A 319 8.12 3.97 5.05
C ILE A 319 6.92 3.26 4.40
N ASN A 320 7.10 2.00 3.99
CA ASN A 320 6.04 1.25 3.32
C ASN A 320 4.82 1.04 4.22
N ILE A 321 5.05 0.66 5.49
CA ILE A 321 3.98 0.40 6.44
C ILE A 321 3.31 1.69 6.92
N TYR A 322 4.04 2.78 7.11
CA TYR A 322 3.47 4.09 7.43
C TYR A 322 2.52 4.55 6.33
N ASN A 323 2.97 4.50 5.07
CA ASN A 323 2.14 4.91 3.94
C ASN A 323 0.87 4.04 3.81
N ALA A 324 0.98 2.74 4.10
CA ALA A 324 -0.16 1.82 4.14
C ALA A 324 -1.11 2.09 5.32
N LEU A 325 -0.56 2.45 6.50
CA LEU A 325 -1.32 2.81 7.70
C LEU A 325 -2.19 4.04 7.46
N ILE A 326 -1.67 5.06 6.77
CA ILE A 326 -2.45 6.29 6.51
C ILE A 326 -3.68 5.98 5.67
N ILE A 327 -3.54 5.20 4.58
CA ILE A 327 -4.68 4.83 3.72
C ILE A 327 -5.68 3.97 4.49
N HIS A 328 -5.21 2.98 5.25
CA HIS A 328 -6.06 2.13 6.08
C HIS A 328 -6.82 2.95 7.13
N GLY A 329 -6.13 3.84 7.85
CA GLY A 329 -6.74 4.70 8.84
C GLY A 329 -7.82 5.60 8.23
N LEU A 330 -7.57 6.18 7.06
CA LEU A 330 -8.54 7.04 6.36
C LEU A 330 -9.76 6.23 5.90
N ALA A 331 -9.54 5.01 5.41
CA ALA A 331 -10.62 4.11 5.05
C ALA A 331 -11.54 3.80 6.25
N VAL A 332 -10.95 3.55 7.41
CA VAL A 332 -11.66 3.10 8.61
C VAL A 332 -12.31 4.25 9.39
N HIS A 333 -11.58 5.34 9.57
CA HIS A 333 -12.01 6.43 10.46
C HIS A 333 -12.53 7.66 9.71
N GLY A 334 -12.44 7.65 8.38
CA GLY A 334 -12.77 8.78 7.53
C GLY A 334 -11.74 9.91 7.59
N PRO A 335 -11.88 10.92 6.70
CA PRO A 335 -11.08 12.13 6.74
C PRO A 335 -11.33 12.95 8.02
N ARG A 336 -10.49 13.98 8.22
CA ARG A 336 -10.58 14.93 9.33
C ARG A 336 -10.58 16.35 8.78
N ASP A 337 -11.54 17.14 9.23
CA ASP A 337 -11.90 18.41 8.58
C ASP A 337 -11.12 19.63 9.12
N ASN A 338 -10.26 19.43 10.13
CA ASN A 338 -9.43 20.48 10.69
C ASN A 338 -8.10 19.94 11.27
N THR A 339 -7.14 20.86 11.43
CA THR A 339 -5.76 20.58 11.86
C THR A 339 -5.67 19.85 13.20
N LEU A 340 -6.43 20.27 14.21
CA LEU A 340 -6.36 19.68 15.55
C LEU A 340 -6.87 18.24 15.56
N SER A 341 -8.02 18.00 14.91
CA SER A 341 -8.59 16.66 14.76
C SER A 341 -7.66 15.73 13.97
N ARG A 342 -6.93 16.27 13.00
CA ARG A 342 -5.95 15.52 12.21
C ARG A 342 -4.70 15.16 13.02
N LEU A 343 -4.15 16.10 13.79
CA LEU A 343 -3.01 15.85 14.70
C LEU A 343 -3.36 14.76 15.74
N HIS A 344 -4.52 14.88 16.38
CA HIS A 344 -5.00 13.86 17.31
C HIS A 344 -5.16 12.50 16.63
N TRP A 345 -5.70 12.48 15.41
CA TRP A 345 -5.87 11.24 14.64
C TRP A 345 -4.55 10.58 14.29
N PHE A 346 -3.54 11.32 13.82
CA PHE A 346 -2.20 10.77 13.57
C PHE A 346 -1.58 10.15 14.82
N GLY A 347 -1.79 10.77 15.99
CA GLY A 347 -1.36 10.19 17.27
C GLY A 347 -2.18 8.98 17.74
N SER A 348 -3.31 8.70 17.10
CA SER A 348 -4.26 7.68 17.56
C SER A 348 -4.35 6.45 16.66
N ILE A 349 -3.76 6.47 15.46
CA ILE A 349 -3.71 5.31 14.57
C ILE A 349 -2.36 4.62 14.69
N SER A 350 -2.36 3.29 14.66
CA SER A 350 -1.12 2.51 14.70
C SER A 350 -1.32 1.12 14.11
N TYR A 351 -0.21 0.45 13.82
CA TYR A 351 -0.15 -1.00 13.73
C TYR A 351 0.62 -1.58 14.91
N ASP A 352 0.32 -2.82 15.23
CA ASP A 352 1.14 -3.69 16.07
C ASP A 352 2.20 -4.34 15.18
N ILE A 353 3.47 -4.07 15.49
CA ILE A 353 4.63 -4.54 14.71
C ILE A 353 5.55 -5.30 15.67
N GLY A 354 5.71 -6.61 15.46
CA GLY A 354 6.52 -7.49 16.32
C GLY A 354 6.02 -7.57 17.77
N GLY A 355 4.70 -7.43 17.98
CA GLY A 355 4.09 -7.38 19.31
C GLY A 355 4.32 -6.06 20.05
N GLN A 356 4.94 -5.08 19.40
CA GLN A 356 5.26 -3.79 19.97
C GLN A 356 4.25 -2.73 19.54
N TRP A 357 3.30 -2.44 20.42
CA TRP A 357 2.39 -1.29 20.29
C TRP A 357 2.19 -0.64 21.65
N ALA A 358 2.36 0.68 21.77
CA ALA A 358 2.17 1.38 23.03
C ALA A 358 1.89 2.89 22.85
N GLY A 359 0.71 3.25 22.36
CA GLY A 359 0.35 4.68 22.19
C GLY A 359 1.29 5.46 21.25
N ALA A 360 0.98 6.74 21.03
CA ALA A 360 1.66 7.58 20.06
C ALA A 360 3.12 7.90 20.41
N TYR A 361 3.40 8.09 21.70
CA TYR A 361 4.66 8.66 22.17
C TYR A 361 5.53 7.61 22.86
N PHE A 362 6.80 7.56 22.48
CA PHE A 362 7.77 6.65 23.08
C PHE A 362 8.27 7.28 24.37
N LYS A 363 8.04 6.60 25.49
CA LYS A 363 8.74 6.93 26.74
C LYS A 363 10.22 6.59 26.57
N GLN A 364 11.10 7.20 27.38
CA GLN A 364 12.53 6.93 27.30
C GLN A 364 12.88 5.44 27.51
N SER A 365 12.11 4.73 28.34
CA SER A 365 12.24 3.30 28.60
C SER A 365 11.45 2.41 27.63
N ASP A 366 10.84 2.99 26.59
CA ASP A 366 9.98 2.25 25.68
C ASP A 366 10.81 1.30 24.81
N PRO A 367 10.47 0.00 24.75
CA PRO A 367 11.23 -0.97 23.96
C PRO A 367 11.30 -0.61 22.47
N ARG A 368 10.33 0.15 21.94
CA ARG A 368 10.30 0.62 20.55
C ARG A 368 11.38 1.65 20.23
N THR A 369 12.00 2.26 21.24
CA THR A 369 13.17 3.15 21.02
C THR A 369 14.31 2.45 20.29
N LYS A 370 14.46 1.12 20.49
CA LYS A 370 15.45 0.29 19.78
C LYS A 370 15.17 0.15 18.28
N LEU A 371 13.93 0.42 17.86
CA LEU A 371 13.48 0.35 16.47
C LEU A 371 13.66 1.69 15.75
N VAL A 372 14.00 2.77 16.44
CA VAL A 372 14.24 4.08 15.79
C VAL A 372 15.36 3.96 14.75
N VAL A 373 15.14 4.54 13.58
CA VAL A 373 16.11 4.53 12.48
C VAL A 373 17.14 5.62 12.73
N THR A 374 18.38 5.22 13.04
CA THR A 374 19.51 6.13 13.29
C THR A 374 20.71 5.76 12.40
N PRO A 375 21.43 6.75 11.81
CA PRO A 375 21.10 8.17 11.79
C PRO A 375 19.82 8.45 10.99
N LEU A 376 19.14 9.56 11.28
CA LEU A 376 17.98 10.00 10.52
C LEU A 376 18.40 10.40 9.10
N ASP A 377 17.58 10.06 8.11
CA ASP A 377 17.69 10.63 6.77
C ASP A 377 16.63 11.74 6.59
N PRO A 378 17.02 13.01 6.38
CA PRO A 378 16.07 14.12 6.30
C PRO A 378 15.11 13.98 5.11
N ARG A 379 15.49 13.20 4.08
CA ARG A 379 14.65 12.95 2.90
C ARG A 379 13.40 12.15 3.24
N LEU A 380 13.35 11.50 4.41
CA LEU A 380 12.17 10.77 4.90
C LEU A 380 10.91 11.65 4.96
N HIS A 381 11.06 12.94 5.30
CA HIS A 381 9.93 13.88 5.36
C HIS A 381 9.18 14.03 4.04
N PHE A 382 9.82 13.70 2.91
CA PHE A 382 9.22 13.77 1.57
C PHE A 382 8.79 12.40 1.04
N ALA A 383 9.22 11.32 1.70
CA ALA A 383 8.88 9.94 1.37
C ALA A 383 7.59 9.44 2.06
N LEU A 384 7.24 10.07 3.18
CA LEU A 384 6.07 9.75 3.99
C LEU A 384 4.83 10.52 3.49
N VAL A 385 3.77 9.77 3.21
CA VAL A 385 2.49 10.30 2.75
C VAL A 385 1.73 10.85 3.94
N CYS A 386 1.36 12.12 3.91
CA CYS A 386 0.49 12.69 4.94
C CYS A 386 -1.01 12.52 4.60
N GLY A 387 -1.36 11.99 3.43
CA GLY A 387 -2.74 11.86 2.95
C GLY A 387 -3.32 13.18 2.41
N ALA A 388 -2.48 14.15 2.05
CA ALA A 388 -2.88 15.42 1.44
C ALA A 388 -2.88 15.36 -0.09
N LYS A 389 -3.56 16.34 -0.73
CA LYS A 389 -3.75 16.48 -2.18
C LYS A 389 -2.46 16.52 -3.00
N SER A 390 -1.41 17.09 -2.42
CA SER A 390 -0.12 17.36 -3.08
C SER A 390 0.94 16.29 -2.79
N CYS A 391 0.58 15.17 -2.14
CA CYS A 391 1.54 14.09 -1.89
C CYS A 391 2.01 13.48 -3.22
N PRO A 392 3.33 13.28 -3.43
CA PRO A 392 3.84 12.62 -4.62
C PRO A 392 3.31 11.18 -4.72
N PRO A 393 3.31 10.58 -5.93
CA PRO A 393 2.91 9.19 -6.12
C PRO A 393 3.73 8.28 -5.19
N ILE A 394 3.02 7.44 -4.45
CA ILE A 394 3.62 6.68 -3.36
C ILE A 394 4.48 5.57 -3.96
N LYS A 395 5.79 5.62 -3.72
CA LYS A 395 6.76 4.63 -4.21
C LYS A 395 6.79 3.38 -3.33
N LEU A 396 7.31 2.27 -3.87
CA LEU A 396 7.75 1.12 -3.09
C LEU A 396 9.21 1.32 -2.73
N TYR A 397 9.52 1.29 -1.44
CA TYR A 397 10.90 1.43 -0.95
C TYR A 397 11.47 0.05 -0.64
N THR A 398 12.62 -0.26 -1.23
CA THR A 398 13.39 -1.48 -0.97
C THR A 398 14.85 -1.10 -0.79
N PRO A 399 15.67 -1.90 -0.08
CA PRO A 399 17.05 -1.51 0.21
C PRO A 399 17.84 -1.09 -1.04
N SER A 400 17.63 -1.79 -2.16
CA SER A 400 18.33 -1.50 -3.40
C SER A 400 17.85 -0.25 -4.17
N LEU A 401 16.68 0.29 -3.84
CA LEU A 401 16.12 1.50 -4.46
C LEU A 401 15.92 2.65 -3.47
N LEU A 402 16.32 2.47 -2.22
CA LEU A 402 16.03 3.40 -1.13
C LEU A 402 16.64 4.78 -1.38
N GLU A 403 17.93 4.82 -1.70
CA GLU A 403 18.66 6.06 -1.97
C GLU A 403 18.04 6.87 -3.11
N GLU A 404 17.80 6.21 -4.26
CA GLU A 404 17.17 6.85 -5.41
C GLU A 404 15.73 7.29 -5.11
N GLY A 405 14.97 6.44 -4.41
CA GLY A 405 13.60 6.73 -4.00
C GLY A 405 13.51 7.99 -3.16
N LEU A 406 14.36 8.08 -2.13
CA LEU A 406 14.48 9.21 -1.22
C LEU A 406 14.97 10.48 -1.94
N ALA A 407 16.04 10.37 -2.75
CA ALA A 407 16.56 11.50 -3.52
C ALA A 407 15.48 12.08 -4.43
N SER A 408 14.82 11.23 -5.23
CA SER A 408 13.77 11.67 -6.13
C SER A 408 12.55 12.23 -5.40
N ALA A 409 12.19 11.70 -4.22
CA ALA A 409 11.11 12.27 -3.41
C ALA A 409 11.46 13.68 -2.89
N ALA A 410 12.69 13.87 -2.40
CA ALA A 410 13.18 15.15 -1.92
C ALA A 410 13.26 16.19 -3.04
N THR A 411 13.85 15.85 -4.18
CA THR A 411 13.94 16.73 -5.34
C THR A 411 12.56 17.13 -5.86
N ALA A 412 11.66 16.16 -6.05
CA ALA A 412 10.31 16.44 -6.56
C ALA A 412 9.53 17.38 -5.62
N PHE A 413 9.63 17.16 -4.31
CA PHE A 413 8.99 18.04 -3.33
C PHE A 413 9.61 19.43 -3.34
N CYS A 414 10.93 19.54 -3.24
CA CYS A 414 11.61 20.83 -3.14
C CYS A 414 11.40 21.68 -4.39
N GLN A 415 11.45 21.09 -5.58
CA GLN A 415 11.20 21.82 -6.83
C GLN A 415 9.74 22.28 -6.99
N GLY A 416 8.79 21.60 -6.36
CA GLY A 416 7.37 22.00 -6.39
C GLY A 416 6.97 23.00 -5.32
N GLU A 417 7.63 22.98 -4.16
CA GLU A 417 7.18 23.68 -2.95
C GLU A 417 8.15 24.77 -2.46
N VAL A 418 9.33 24.91 -3.08
CA VAL A 418 10.31 25.94 -2.74
C VAL A 418 10.42 26.96 -3.86
N THR A 419 10.46 28.23 -3.48
CA THR A 419 10.74 29.33 -4.41
C THR A 419 11.80 30.24 -3.81
N VAL A 420 12.81 30.55 -4.61
CA VAL A 420 13.93 31.42 -4.27
C VAL A 420 13.89 32.63 -5.18
N ASP A 421 13.79 33.81 -4.58
CA ASP A 421 13.81 35.10 -5.25
C ASP A 421 15.04 35.89 -4.79
N ALA A 422 16.09 35.86 -5.61
CA ALA A 422 17.35 36.53 -5.30
C ALA A 422 17.22 38.07 -5.32
N GLU A 423 16.34 38.61 -6.15
CA GLU A 423 16.17 40.07 -6.32
C GLU A 423 15.45 40.67 -5.11
N ARG A 424 14.37 40.02 -4.66
CA ARG A 424 13.63 40.42 -3.46
C ARG A 424 14.27 39.95 -2.17
N ARG A 425 15.32 39.12 -2.26
CA ARG A 425 15.99 38.46 -1.13
C ARG A 425 15.02 37.65 -0.29
N GLN A 426 14.18 36.86 -0.94
CA GLN A 426 13.16 36.05 -0.28
C GLN A 426 13.31 34.58 -0.62
N ILE A 427 13.08 33.73 0.39
CA ILE A 427 12.99 32.28 0.23
C ILE A 427 11.63 31.85 0.79
N GLN A 428 10.80 31.24 -0.05
CA GLN A 428 9.54 30.64 0.33
C GLN A 428 9.74 29.14 0.53
N LEU A 429 9.42 28.64 1.73
CA LEU A 429 9.60 27.23 2.13
C LEU A 429 8.28 26.62 2.61
N SER A 430 8.19 25.29 2.51
CA SER A 430 7.15 24.53 3.23
C SER A 430 7.38 24.54 4.75
N MET A 431 6.29 24.46 5.53
CA MET A 431 6.34 24.33 6.99
C MET A 431 7.13 23.10 7.49
N ILE A 432 7.35 22.09 6.65
CA ILE A 432 8.22 20.94 6.96
C ILE A 432 9.63 21.41 7.39
N PHE A 433 10.19 22.40 6.69
CA PHE A 433 11.50 22.98 7.01
C PHE A 433 11.51 23.82 8.30
N LYS A 434 10.33 24.10 8.89
CA LYS A 434 10.18 24.77 10.18
C LYS A 434 9.94 23.77 11.30
N TRP A 435 9.04 22.81 11.11
CA TRP A 435 8.70 21.81 12.13
C TRP A 435 9.84 20.84 12.42
N TYR A 436 10.61 20.50 11.40
CA TYR A 436 11.70 19.53 11.47
C TYR A 436 13.05 20.20 11.15
N ALA A 437 13.22 21.45 11.56
CA ALA A 437 14.38 22.26 11.21
C ALA A 437 15.71 21.57 11.56
N ASP A 438 15.78 20.95 12.73
CA ASP A 438 17.00 20.29 13.23
C ASP A 438 17.40 19.06 12.39
N ASP A 439 16.45 18.45 11.66
CA ASP A 439 16.74 17.32 10.78
C ASP A 439 17.49 17.77 9.53
N PHE A 440 17.26 19.01 9.06
CA PHE A 440 17.88 19.54 7.83
C PHE A 440 19.20 20.29 8.10
N GLY A 441 19.55 20.54 9.35
CA GLY A 441 20.76 21.26 9.74
C GLY A 441 20.57 22.12 10.99
N SER A 442 21.64 22.28 11.76
CA SER A 442 21.64 22.97 13.06
C SER A 442 21.51 24.50 12.94
N SER A 443 21.70 25.04 11.74
CA SER A 443 21.56 26.47 11.44
C SER A 443 20.74 26.71 10.17
N ALA A 444 20.19 27.92 10.02
CA ALA A 444 19.52 28.30 8.78
C ALA A 444 20.43 28.14 7.55
N LYS A 445 21.73 28.41 7.71
CA LYS A 445 22.72 28.22 6.64
C LYS A 445 22.87 26.76 6.23
N GLU A 446 23.05 25.87 7.19
CA GLU A 446 23.15 24.43 6.92
C GLU A 446 21.88 23.90 6.27
N ARG A 447 20.70 24.35 6.70
CA ARG A 447 19.43 23.98 6.06
C ARG A 447 19.35 24.42 4.61
N MET A 448 19.78 25.65 4.30
CA MET A 448 19.78 26.14 2.93
C MET A 448 20.83 25.43 2.07
N GLN A 449 21.98 25.07 2.63
CA GLN A 449 23.00 24.26 1.95
C GLN A 449 22.50 22.83 1.67
N TRP A 450 21.77 22.23 2.60
CA TRP A 450 21.12 20.93 2.39
C TRP A 450 20.05 21.01 1.28
N LEU A 451 19.28 22.10 1.25
CA LEU A 451 18.21 22.32 0.30
C LEU A 451 18.71 22.55 -1.13
N GLN A 452 19.82 23.28 -1.28
CA GLN A 452 20.38 23.70 -2.56
C GLN A 452 20.46 22.58 -3.61
N PRO A 453 21.08 21.42 -3.37
CA PRO A 453 21.18 20.35 -4.38
C PRO A 453 19.83 19.77 -4.82
N GLN A 454 18.74 20.04 -4.10
CA GLN A 454 17.39 19.54 -4.43
C GLN A 454 16.62 20.46 -5.38
N LEU A 455 17.10 21.69 -5.62
CA LEU A 455 16.38 22.69 -6.41
C LEU A 455 16.67 22.59 -7.92
N ALA A 456 15.87 23.26 -8.75
CA ALA A 456 16.16 23.42 -10.16
C ALA A 456 17.40 24.32 -10.38
N PRO A 457 18.18 24.16 -11.47
CA PRO A 457 19.46 24.86 -11.64
C PRO A 457 19.41 26.39 -11.48
N ASP A 458 18.35 27.04 -11.96
CA ASP A 458 18.10 28.48 -11.81
C ASP A 458 17.89 28.88 -10.34
N GLN A 459 17.11 28.07 -9.61
CA GLN A 459 16.85 28.26 -8.18
C GLN A 459 18.10 27.98 -7.34
N GLN A 460 18.97 27.06 -7.76
CA GLN A 460 20.25 26.79 -7.09
C GLN A 460 21.18 28.00 -7.16
N GLU A 461 21.29 28.62 -8.34
CA GLU A 461 22.10 29.82 -8.55
C GLU A 461 21.55 31.00 -7.74
N ALA A 462 20.22 31.19 -7.76
CA ALA A 462 19.54 32.21 -6.97
C ALA A 462 19.83 32.03 -5.46
N LEU A 463 19.76 30.79 -4.97
CA LEU A 463 20.04 30.49 -3.56
C LEU A 463 21.51 30.74 -3.20
N GLN A 464 22.44 30.41 -4.09
CA GLN A 464 23.85 30.67 -3.87
C GLN A 464 24.11 32.17 -3.66
N LYS A 465 23.53 33.03 -4.51
CA LYS A 465 23.63 34.49 -4.38
C LYS A 465 23.15 34.98 -3.02
N LEU A 466 22.08 34.39 -2.49
CA LEU A 466 21.54 34.74 -1.17
C LEU A 466 22.42 34.24 -0.02
N LEU A 467 23.02 33.06 -0.16
CA LEU A 467 23.97 32.53 0.83
C LEU A 467 25.23 33.41 0.95
N ASP A 468 25.66 34.01 -0.16
CA ASP A 468 26.83 34.91 -0.21
C ASP A 468 26.55 36.29 0.42
N LEU A 469 25.29 36.75 0.41
CA LEU A 469 24.86 38.06 0.94
C LEU A 469 24.71 38.11 2.48
N ALA A 470 24.93 36.97 3.16
CA ALA A 470 24.58 36.66 4.55
C ALA A 470 23.05 36.53 4.77
N LEU A 471 22.64 35.39 5.34
CA LEU A 471 21.23 34.99 5.48
C LEU A 471 20.40 35.86 6.41
N ASP A 472 21.02 36.64 7.31
CA ASP A 472 20.34 37.61 8.18
C ASP A 472 19.66 38.74 7.40
N LYS A 473 20.05 38.93 6.12
CA LYS A 473 19.46 39.90 5.19
C LYS A 473 18.45 39.28 4.22
N VAL A 474 18.09 38.02 4.43
CA VAL A 474 17.19 37.24 3.58
C VAL A 474 15.90 36.95 4.33
N GLU A 475 14.76 37.27 3.73
CA GLU A 475 13.45 36.99 4.32
C GLU A 475 13.05 35.53 4.02
N ILE A 476 12.97 34.69 5.06
CA ILE A 476 12.46 33.32 4.93
C ILE A 476 10.98 33.29 5.30
N LYS A 477 10.13 33.03 4.31
CA LYS A 477 8.70 32.86 4.46
C LYS A 477 8.33 31.38 4.45
N TYR A 478 7.33 31.03 5.24
CA TYR A 478 6.78 29.69 5.25
C TYR A 478 5.36 29.71 4.70
N SER A 479 5.09 28.87 3.69
CA SER A 479 3.77 28.78 3.09
C SER A 479 2.78 28.26 4.10
N GLU A 480 1.57 28.82 4.13
CA GLU A 480 0.49 28.24 4.93
C GLU A 480 0.25 26.82 4.43
N TYR A 481 0.41 25.86 5.34
CA TYR A 481 0.20 24.47 5.01
C TYR A 481 -1.31 24.20 5.06
N ASP A 482 -1.94 24.07 3.89
CA ASP A 482 -3.35 23.71 3.80
C ASP A 482 -3.53 22.25 4.24
N TRP A 483 -4.01 22.08 5.48
CA TRP A 483 -4.35 20.78 6.05
C TRP A 483 -5.72 20.25 5.60
N GLY A 484 -6.44 20.98 4.74
CA GLY A 484 -7.71 20.55 4.15
C GLY A 484 -7.57 19.24 3.37
N MET A 485 -8.57 18.36 3.50
CA MET A 485 -8.65 17.12 2.72
C MET A 485 -9.48 17.31 1.44
N ASN A 486 -9.22 16.46 0.44
CA ASN A 486 -10.08 16.36 -0.75
C ASN A 486 -11.33 15.55 -0.42
N SER A 487 -12.32 16.19 0.18
CA SER A 487 -13.68 15.67 0.26
C SER A 487 -14.61 16.58 -0.54
N THR A 488 -14.78 16.24 -1.81
CA THR A 488 -16.05 16.31 -2.54
C THR A 488 -15.99 15.28 -3.65
#